data_AF-A0A832WNS5-F1
#
_entry.id   AF-A0A832WNS5-F1
#
_cell.length_a   1.000
_cell.length_b   1.000
_cell.length_c   1.000
_cell.angle_alpha   90.00
_cell.angle_beta   90.00
_cell.angle_gamma   90.00
#
_symmetry.space_group_name_H-M   'P 1'
#
loop_
_entity.id
_entity.type
_entity.pdbx_description
1 polymer ?
#
loop_
_entity_poly.entity_id
_entity_poly.type
_entity_poly.pdbx_seq_one_letter_code
_entity_poly.pdbx_strand_id
1 'polypeptide(L)'
;MAETDSTKLYAVRVQAGREEATADMLVMRARRKVKEEGIETGLKAVIAPEELRGYVIIEVEELTDELRDLIHDLPDTRGIVEKPMDFEEIEHYFAPKPEAVEISEGDVVEILSGPFKGEKARVVSVDESRREITVELLEAPVPIPVTVKMDALRLLREEEYEG
;
A
#
# COMPACT_ATOMS: atom_id res chain seq x y z
N MET A 1 -7.99 -36.30 3.63
CA MET A 1 -8.28 -34.91 3.99
C MET A 1 -6.93 -34.21 3.96
N ALA A 2 -6.77 -33.17 3.16
CA ALA A 2 -5.54 -32.39 3.21
C ALA A 2 -5.51 -31.71 4.58
N GLU A 3 -4.45 -31.97 5.36
CA GLU A 3 -4.13 -31.12 6.49
C GLU A 3 -3.86 -29.72 5.93
N THR A 4 -4.69 -28.75 6.32
CA THR A 4 -4.35 -27.35 6.11
C THR A 4 -3.21 -27.07 7.08
N ASP A 5 -1.97 -26.99 6.58
CA ASP A 5 -0.82 -26.57 7.37
C ASP A 5 -1.17 -25.25 8.06
N SER A 6 -1.17 -25.24 9.39
CA SER A 6 -1.56 -24.08 10.18
C SER A 6 -0.38 -23.13 10.26
N THR A 7 -0.23 -22.26 9.26
CA THR A 7 0.75 -21.19 9.32
C THR A 7 0.29 -20.07 10.26
N LYS A 8 1.26 -19.29 10.74
CA LYS A 8 1.09 -18.15 11.62
C LYS A 8 1.82 -16.95 11.05
N LEU A 9 1.24 -15.79 11.26
CA LEU A 9 1.81 -14.51 10.86
C LEU A 9 2.46 -13.83 12.05
N TYR A 10 3.65 -13.26 11.85
CA TYR A 10 4.36 -12.48 12.86
C TYR A 10 4.90 -11.19 12.26
N ALA A 11 4.91 -10.13 13.06
CA ALA A 11 5.55 -8.87 12.69
C ALA A 11 7.01 -8.86 13.15
N VAL A 12 7.93 -8.48 12.27
CA VAL A 12 9.34 -8.25 12.56
C VAL A 12 9.59 -6.75 12.53
N ARG A 13 10.12 -6.19 13.62
CA ARG A 13 10.49 -4.77 13.69
C ARG A 13 11.73 -4.54 12.85
N VAL A 14 11.68 -3.52 11.99
CA VAL A 14 12.81 -3.12 11.15
C VAL A 14 13.01 -1.61 11.19
N GLN A 15 14.11 -1.13 10.63
CA GLN A 15 14.32 0.30 10.42
C GLN A 15 13.33 0.82 9.37
N ALA A 16 12.66 1.93 9.68
CA ALA A 16 11.74 2.57 8.75
C ALA A 16 12.46 3.00 7.45
N GLY A 17 11.87 2.69 6.30
CA GLY A 17 12.44 2.93 4.96
C GLY A 17 13.43 1.86 4.51
N ARG A 18 13.55 0.74 5.23
CA ARG A 18 14.42 -0.41 4.91
C ARG A 18 13.64 -1.72 4.83
N GLU A 19 12.32 -1.68 4.80
CA GLU A 19 11.41 -2.82 4.88
C GLU A 19 11.66 -3.81 3.75
N GLU A 20 11.59 -3.36 2.49
CA GLU A 20 11.83 -4.17 1.29
C GLU A 20 13.24 -4.78 1.28
N ALA A 21 14.27 -3.95 1.51
CA ALA A 21 15.66 -4.42 1.55
C ALA A 21 15.90 -5.47 2.66
N THR A 22 15.23 -5.32 3.81
CA THR A 22 15.33 -6.26 4.93
C THR A 22 14.58 -7.56 4.61
N ALA A 23 13.41 -7.47 3.98
CA ALA A 23 12.64 -8.62 3.52
C ALA A 23 13.43 -9.46 2.50
N ASP A 24 14.02 -8.83 1.49
CA ASP A 24 14.86 -9.49 0.49
C ASP A 24 16.05 -10.20 1.14
N MET A 25 16.70 -9.54 2.09
CA MET A 25 17.85 -10.13 2.79
C MET A 25 17.43 -11.33 3.64
N LEU A 26 16.28 -11.25 4.32
CA LEU A 26 15.73 -12.36 5.09
C LEU A 26 15.47 -13.58 4.19
N VAL A 27 14.77 -13.38 3.07
CA VAL A 27 14.50 -14.46 2.09
C VAL A 27 15.81 -15.05 1.56
N MET A 28 16.78 -14.20 1.19
CA MET A 28 18.06 -14.66 0.68
C MET A 28 18.83 -15.51 1.71
N ARG A 29 18.91 -15.06 2.97
CA ARG A 29 19.65 -15.80 4.00
C ARG A 29 18.92 -17.09 4.42
N ALA A 30 17.59 -17.07 4.50
CA ALA A 30 16.80 -18.27 4.79
C ALA A 30 17.04 -19.35 3.71
N ARG A 31 17.00 -18.97 2.43
CA ARG A 31 17.30 -19.89 1.31
C ARG A 31 18.74 -20.40 1.35
N ARG A 32 19.69 -19.54 1.73
CA ARG A 32 21.11 -19.92 1.87
C ARG A 32 21.29 -20.98 2.96
N LYS A 33 20.68 -20.82 4.13
CA LYS A 33 20.72 -21.82 5.22
C LYS A 33 20.23 -23.19 4.75
N VAL A 34 19.11 -23.23 4.03
CA VAL A 34 18.61 -24.49 3.46
C VAL A 34 19.61 -25.09 2.47
N LYS A 35 20.15 -24.28 1.56
CA LYS A 35 21.03 -24.75 0.47
C LYS A 35 22.42 -25.19 0.96
N GLU A 36 23.02 -24.45 1.89
CA GLU A 36 24.41 -24.64 2.31
C GLU A 36 24.53 -25.47 3.59
N GLU A 37 23.58 -25.34 4.51
CA GLU A 37 23.61 -26.00 5.83
C GLU A 37 22.56 -27.13 5.93
N GLY A 38 21.59 -27.21 5.02
CA GLY A 38 20.47 -28.17 5.10
C GLY A 38 19.47 -27.85 6.20
N ILE A 39 19.47 -26.61 6.70
CA ILE A 39 18.64 -26.19 7.84
C ILE A 39 17.41 -25.45 7.34
N GLU A 40 16.23 -26.00 7.62
CA GLU A 40 14.94 -25.34 7.37
C GLU A 40 14.64 -24.31 8.46
N THR A 41 14.24 -23.11 8.05
CA THR A 41 13.89 -22.02 8.97
C THR A 41 12.40 -21.96 9.28
N GLY A 42 11.56 -22.69 8.54
CA GLY A 42 10.10 -22.61 8.62
C GLY A 42 9.50 -21.36 7.95
N LEU A 43 10.31 -20.47 7.36
CA LEU A 43 9.85 -19.28 6.65
C LEU A 43 9.16 -19.64 5.33
N LYS A 44 7.89 -19.28 5.19
CA LYS A 44 7.07 -19.52 3.99
C LYS A 44 6.93 -18.29 3.11
N ALA A 45 6.63 -17.14 3.71
CA ALA A 45 6.50 -15.87 3.02
C ALA A 45 7.04 -14.70 3.84
N VAL A 46 7.38 -13.61 3.15
CA VAL A 46 7.68 -12.30 3.73
C VAL A 46 6.87 -11.26 2.97
N ILE A 47 6.18 -10.40 3.69
CA ILE A 47 5.31 -9.35 3.14
C ILE A 47 5.84 -8.02 3.67
N ALA A 48 6.14 -7.09 2.76
CA ALA A 48 6.62 -5.75 3.06
C ALA A 48 5.77 -4.70 2.31
N PRO A 49 4.54 -4.41 2.78
CA PRO A 49 3.69 -3.39 2.17
C PRO A 49 4.33 -2.01 2.30
N GLU A 50 4.24 -1.17 1.27
CA GLU A 50 4.81 0.18 1.27
C GLU A 50 4.21 1.07 2.37
N GLU A 51 2.95 0.81 2.73
CA GLU A 51 2.18 1.52 3.75
C GLU A 51 2.60 1.12 5.17
N LEU A 52 3.21 -0.05 5.36
CA LEU A 52 3.62 -0.57 6.66
C LEU A 52 5.04 -0.12 7.02
N ARG A 53 5.13 1.00 7.74
CA ARG A 53 6.43 1.60 8.13
C ARG A 53 7.03 0.95 9.37
N GLY A 54 8.29 0.54 9.28
CA GLY A 54 9.11 0.01 10.37
C GLY A 54 8.83 -1.45 10.72
N TYR A 55 8.07 -2.16 9.90
CA TYR A 55 7.76 -3.57 10.08
C TYR A 55 7.78 -4.33 8.77
N VAL A 56 8.12 -5.61 8.85
CA VAL A 56 7.81 -6.61 7.81
C VAL A 56 6.99 -7.72 8.44
N ILE A 57 6.12 -8.37 7.68
CA ILE A 57 5.33 -9.50 8.15
C ILE A 57 5.95 -10.78 7.60
N ILE A 58 6.05 -11.81 8.44
CA ILE A 58 6.52 -13.13 8.05
C ILE A 58 5.41 -14.15 8.23
N GLU A 59 5.30 -15.09 7.30
CA GLU A 59 4.46 -16.28 7.42
C GLU A 59 5.35 -17.49 7.68
N VAL A 60 5.03 -18.23 8.73
CA VAL A 60 5.82 -19.39 9.20
C VAL A 60 4.90 -20.51 9.66
N GLU A 61 5.34 -21.77 9.58
CA GLU A 61 4.65 -22.88 10.27
C GLU A 61 4.83 -22.75 11.79
N GLU A 62 6.07 -22.51 12.20
CA GLU A 62 6.46 -22.29 13.60
C GLU A 62 7.58 -21.26 13.67
N LEU A 63 7.61 -20.48 14.75
CA LEU A 63 8.68 -19.55 15.03
C LEU A 63 9.85 -20.34 15.65
N THR A 64 10.76 -20.83 14.81
CA THR A 64 11.94 -21.62 15.18
C THR A 64 13.06 -20.77 15.76
N ASP A 65 13.98 -21.38 16.52
CA ASP A 65 15.15 -20.68 17.05
C ASP A 65 16.10 -20.27 15.92
N GLU A 66 16.22 -21.10 14.87
CA GLU A 66 17.00 -20.80 13.68
C GLU A 66 16.49 -19.54 12.95
N LEU A 67 15.17 -19.35 12.88
CA LEU A 67 14.58 -18.15 12.30
C LEU A 67 14.74 -16.93 13.20
N ARG A 68 14.64 -17.09 14.53
CA ARG A 68 14.91 -16.02 15.49
C ARG A 68 16.35 -15.52 15.37
N ASP A 69 17.31 -16.43 15.35
CA ASP A 69 18.73 -16.12 15.20
C ASP A 69 18.99 -15.45 13.85
N LEU A 70 18.41 -15.98 12.77
CA LEU A 70 18.52 -15.40 11.44
C LEU A 70 18.04 -13.95 11.41
N ILE A 71 16.87 -13.67 12.00
CA ILE A 71 16.29 -12.33 12.05
C ILE A 71 17.12 -11.40 12.92
N HIS A 72 17.63 -11.89 14.06
CA HIS A 72 18.47 -11.11 14.97
C HIS A 72 19.81 -10.70 14.32
N ASP A 73 20.38 -11.57 13.47
CA ASP A 73 21.64 -11.32 12.77
C ASP A 73 21.51 -10.45 11.51
N LEU A 74 20.28 -10.13 11.10
CA LEU A 74 20.05 -9.23 9.97
C LEU A 74 20.32 -7.78 10.38
N PRO A 75 20.95 -6.98 9.50
CA PRO A 75 21.03 -5.54 9.72
C PRO A 75 19.62 -4.94 9.71
N ASP A 76 19.46 -3.81 10.39
CA ASP A 76 18.22 -3.03 10.42
C ASP A 76 17.01 -3.72 11.08
N THR A 77 17.13 -4.97 11.58
CA THR A 77 16.09 -5.62 12.38
C THR A 77 16.19 -5.20 13.85
N ARG A 78 15.05 -5.26 14.55
CA ARG A 78 14.92 -4.92 15.98
C ARG A 78 14.14 -5.98 16.75
N GLY A 79 14.12 -7.21 16.23
CA GLY A 79 13.45 -8.36 16.82
C GLY A 79 11.99 -8.54 16.40
N ILE A 80 11.44 -9.66 16.86
CA ILE A 80 10.12 -10.16 16.47
C ILE A 80 9.07 -9.73 17.50
N VAL A 81 7.84 -9.50 17.06
CA VAL A 81 6.67 -9.43 17.93
C VAL A 81 6.22 -10.86 18.20
N GLU A 82 6.48 -11.37 19.41
CA GLU A 82 6.19 -12.79 19.77
C GLU A 82 4.70 -13.17 19.74
N LYS A 83 3.80 -12.18 19.68
CA LYS A 83 2.37 -12.43 19.52
C LYS A 83 2.06 -12.63 18.03
N PRO A 84 1.46 -13.76 17.63
CA PRO A 84 1.00 -13.94 16.26
C PRO A 84 -0.14 -12.97 15.94
N MET A 85 -0.28 -12.65 14.66
CA MET A 85 -1.35 -11.79 14.14
C MET A 85 -2.35 -12.60 13.32
N ASP A 86 -3.60 -12.14 13.31
CA ASP A 86 -4.66 -12.72 12.50
C ASP A 86 -4.56 -12.17 11.06
N PHE A 87 -4.95 -12.97 10.07
CA PHE A 87 -4.88 -12.55 8.65
C PHE A 87 -5.73 -11.30 8.38
N GLU A 88 -6.86 -11.17 9.06
CA GLU A 88 -7.77 -10.02 9.01
C GLU A 88 -7.08 -8.70 9.36
N GLU A 89 -5.99 -8.72 10.14
CA GLU A 89 -5.19 -7.53 10.49
C GLU A 89 -4.31 -7.04 9.34
N ILE A 90 -4.13 -7.83 8.27
CA ILE A 90 -3.25 -7.51 7.14
C ILE A 90 -3.95 -7.50 5.78
N GLU A 91 -5.22 -7.90 5.72
CA GLU A 91 -6.02 -7.96 4.49
C GLU A 91 -6.02 -6.64 3.73
N HIS A 92 -6.07 -5.51 4.42
CA HIS A 92 -6.12 -4.19 3.80
C HIS A 92 -4.84 -3.83 3.03
N TYR A 93 -3.70 -4.47 3.32
CA TYR A 93 -2.48 -4.30 2.53
C TYR A 93 -2.55 -5.00 1.16
N PHE A 94 -3.47 -5.95 1.00
CA PHE A 94 -3.72 -6.65 -0.25
C PHE A 94 -4.93 -6.11 -1.00
N ALA A 95 -5.66 -5.15 -0.41
CA ALA A 95 -6.71 -4.46 -1.12
C ALA A 95 -6.12 -3.77 -2.36
N PRO A 96 -6.79 -3.83 -3.51
CA PRO A 96 -6.37 -3.06 -4.68
C PRO A 96 -6.21 -1.61 -4.23
N LYS A 97 -5.02 -1.03 -4.46
CA LYS A 97 -4.88 0.42 -4.37
C LYS A 97 -6.01 0.99 -5.25
N PRO A 98 -6.91 1.85 -4.71
CA PRO A 98 -7.95 2.43 -5.52
C PRO A 98 -7.27 3.01 -6.75
N GLU A 99 -7.78 2.66 -7.93
CA GLU A 99 -7.21 3.12 -9.20
C GLU A 99 -6.89 4.60 -9.03
N ALA A 100 -5.63 4.98 -9.25
CA ALA A 100 -5.29 6.38 -9.37
C ALA A 100 -6.07 6.83 -10.60
N VAL A 101 -7.26 7.38 -10.37
CA VAL A 101 -8.14 7.77 -11.45
C VAL A 101 -7.42 8.89 -12.17
N GLU A 102 -6.90 8.56 -13.35
CA GLU A 102 -6.22 9.51 -14.22
C GLU A 102 -7.28 10.49 -14.75
N ILE A 103 -7.36 11.65 -14.10
CA ILE A 103 -8.22 12.73 -14.53
C ILE A 103 -7.63 13.32 -15.81
N SER A 104 -8.40 13.28 -16.89
CA SER A 104 -8.02 13.78 -18.21
C SER A 104 -8.79 15.06 -18.58
N GLU A 105 -8.29 15.80 -19.57
CA GLU A 105 -9.04 16.91 -20.14
C GLU A 105 -10.40 16.46 -20.69
N GLY A 106 -11.46 17.19 -20.37
CA GLY A 106 -12.83 16.86 -20.75
C GLY A 106 -13.62 16.07 -19.70
N ASP A 107 -12.94 15.46 -18.73
CA ASP A 107 -13.59 14.71 -17.65
C ASP A 107 -14.48 15.62 -16.78
N VAL A 108 -15.53 15.03 -16.21
CA VAL A 108 -16.40 15.70 -15.24
C VAL A 108 -16.01 15.27 -13.84
N VAL A 109 -15.77 16.24 -12.98
CA VAL A 109 -15.30 16.04 -11.61
C VAL A 109 -16.19 16.79 -10.61
N GLU A 110 -16.26 16.30 -9.39
CA GLU A 110 -16.82 17.00 -8.23
C GLU A 110 -15.70 17.58 -7.38
N ILE A 111 -15.83 18.85 -7.00
CA ILE A 111 -14.86 19.51 -6.12
C ILE A 111 -15.16 19.14 -4.66
N LEU A 112 -14.20 18.55 -3.95
CA LEU A 112 -14.37 18.05 -2.58
C LEU A 112 -14.06 19.08 -1.49
N SER A 113 -13.39 20.19 -1.82
CA SER A 113 -12.93 21.18 -0.84
C SER A 113 -12.84 22.60 -1.38
N GLY A 114 -12.70 23.57 -0.48
CA GLY A 114 -12.62 24.99 -0.83
C GLY A 114 -13.99 25.64 -1.08
N PRO A 115 -14.02 26.87 -1.62
CA PRO A 115 -15.25 27.66 -1.80
C PRO A 115 -16.23 27.06 -2.82
N PHE A 116 -15.76 26.15 -3.68
CA PHE A 116 -16.56 25.48 -4.71
C PHE A 116 -16.86 24.02 -4.35
N LYS A 117 -16.76 23.64 -3.07
CA LYS A 117 -17.03 22.28 -2.62
C LYS A 117 -18.47 21.86 -2.98
N GLY A 118 -18.61 20.68 -3.59
CA GLY A 118 -19.87 20.08 -4.05
C GLY A 118 -20.24 20.45 -5.48
N GLU A 119 -19.54 21.42 -6.09
CA GLU A 119 -19.81 21.82 -7.46
C GLU A 119 -19.27 20.79 -8.46
N LYS A 120 -20.00 20.59 -9.55
CA LYS A 120 -19.55 19.80 -10.71
C LYS A 120 -18.80 20.69 -11.69
N ALA A 121 -17.66 20.22 -12.18
CA ALA A 121 -16.81 20.97 -13.07
C ALA A 121 -16.25 20.07 -14.18
N ARG A 122 -15.98 20.65 -15.35
CA ARG A 122 -15.28 19.98 -16.45
C ARG A 122 -13.80 20.34 -16.42
N VAL A 123 -12.95 19.35 -16.61
CA VAL A 123 -11.50 19.54 -16.65
C VAL A 123 -11.09 20.22 -17.95
N VAL A 124 -10.35 21.32 -17.82
CA VAL A 124 -9.83 22.10 -18.95
C VAL A 124 -8.36 21.75 -19.22
N SER A 125 -7.57 21.62 -18.16
CA SER A 125 -6.14 21.29 -18.28
C SER A 125 -5.60 20.64 -17.02
N VAL A 126 -4.60 19.78 -17.19
CA VAL A 126 -3.96 19.02 -16.12
C VAL A 126 -2.47 19.38 -16.07
N ASP A 127 -1.98 19.84 -14.90
CA ASP A 127 -0.56 20.03 -14.64
C ASP A 127 -0.07 18.98 -13.62
N GLU A 128 0.42 17.86 -14.13
CA GLU A 128 0.95 16.77 -13.31
C GLU A 128 2.19 17.17 -12.50
N SER A 129 3.01 18.08 -13.04
CA SER A 129 4.24 18.52 -12.38
C SER A 129 3.96 19.30 -11.10
N ARG A 130 2.87 20.09 -11.11
CA ARG A 130 2.41 20.89 -9.97
C ARG A 130 1.29 20.23 -9.18
N ARG A 131 0.75 19.11 -9.66
CA ARG A 131 -0.42 18.42 -9.12
C ARG A 131 -1.65 19.34 -9.01
N GLU A 132 -1.84 20.17 -10.02
CA GLU A 132 -2.92 21.15 -10.13
C GLU A 132 -3.77 20.83 -11.36
N ILE A 133 -5.08 21.04 -11.25
CA ILE A 133 -6.04 20.87 -12.35
C ILE A 133 -6.84 22.16 -12.48
N THR A 134 -6.97 22.66 -13.71
CA THR A 134 -7.88 23.76 -14.03
C THR A 134 -9.21 23.18 -14.51
N VAL A 135 -10.29 23.62 -13.87
CA VAL A 135 -11.66 23.16 -14.16
C VAL A 135 -12.58 24.34 -14.44
N GLU A 136 -13.64 24.10 -15.21
CA GLU A 136 -14.74 25.04 -15.45
C GLU A 136 -16.02 24.51 -14.81
N LEU A 137 -16.66 25.31 -13.97
CA LEU A 137 -17.90 24.94 -13.30
C LEU A 137 -19.05 24.78 -14.30
N LEU A 138 -19.79 23.68 -14.22
CA LEU A 138 -20.87 23.38 -15.17
C LEU A 138 -22.13 24.21 -14.93
N GLU A 139 -22.43 24.57 -13.69
CA GLU A 139 -23.64 25.32 -13.30
C GLU A 139 -23.45 26.85 -13.37
N ALA A 140 -22.24 27.32 -13.68
CA ALA A 140 -21.97 28.75 -13.78
C ALA A 140 -22.53 29.35 -15.09
N PRO A 141 -23.25 30.48 -15.05
CA PRO A 141 -23.78 31.13 -16.26
C PRO A 141 -22.70 31.68 -17.19
N VAL A 142 -21.47 31.81 -16.69
CA VAL A 142 -20.28 32.24 -17.42
C VAL A 142 -19.15 31.26 -17.09
N PRO A 143 -18.38 30.76 -18.07
CA PRO A 143 -17.24 29.89 -17.80
C PRO A 143 -16.18 30.65 -16.99
N ILE A 144 -15.89 30.17 -15.78
CA ILE A 144 -14.83 30.70 -14.93
C ILE A 144 -13.83 29.56 -14.68
N PRO A 145 -12.60 29.64 -15.21
CA PRO A 145 -11.58 28.64 -14.94
C PRO A 145 -11.06 28.80 -13.51
N VAL A 146 -11.12 27.71 -12.73
CA VAL A 146 -10.61 27.64 -11.36
C VAL A 146 -9.52 26.57 -11.30
N THR A 147 -8.38 26.90 -10.70
CA THR A 147 -7.31 25.93 -10.46
C THR A 147 -7.42 25.37 -9.04
N VAL A 148 -7.49 24.05 -8.94
CA VAL A 148 -7.55 23.31 -7.68
C VAL A 148 -6.48 22.24 -7.64
N LYS A 149 -6.20 21.70 -6.45
CA LYS A 149 -5.30 20.55 -6.33
C LYS A 149 -5.97 19.27 -6.80
N MET A 150 -5.20 18.37 -7.37
CA MET A 150 -5.70 17.05 -7.84
C MET A 150 -6.41 16.24 -6.75
N ASP A 151 -5.94 16.31 -5.51
CA ASP A 151 -6.51 15.59 -4.36
C ASP A 151 -7.83 16.19 -3.86
N ALA A 152 -8.20 17.38 -4.35
CA ALA A 152 -9.47 18.03 -4.05
C ALA A 152 -10.59 17.66 -5.03
N LEU A 153 -10.38 16.69 -5.92
CA LEU A 153 -11.34 16.31 -6.96
C LEU A 153 -11.74 14.84 -6.84
N ARG A 154 -12.99 14.55 -7.21
CA ARG A 154 -13.50 13.18 -7.43
C ARG A 154 -14.01 13.09 -8.87
N LEU A 155 -13.49 12.15 -9.66
CA LEU A 155 -14.04 11.87 -10.99
C LEU A 155 -15.49 11.38 -10.87
N LEU A 156 -16.38 11.93 -11.69
CA LEU A 156 -17.76 11.49 -11.81
C LEU A 156 -17.92 10.60 -13.05
N ARG A 157 -18.66 9.50 -12.90
CA ARG A 157 -19.07 8.66 -14.04
C ARG A 157 -20.28 9.29 -14.75
N GLU A 158 -20.51 8.92 -16.01
CA GLU A 158 -21.65 9.39 -16.82
C GLU A 158 -22.99 9.33 -16.08
N GLU A 159 -23.22 8.24 -15.34
CA GLU A 159 -24.42 8.00 -14.55
C GLU A 159 -24.61 9.00 -13.38
N GLU A 160 -23.55 9.64 -12.90
CA GLU A 160 -23.55 10.53 -11.72
C GLU A 160 -23.78 12.02 -12.07
N TYR A 161 -23.71 12.41 -13.34
CA TYR A 161 -23.96 13.79 -13.77
C TYR A 161 -25.12 13.99 -14.75
N GLU A 162 -25.70 12.91 -15.28
CA GLU A 162 -26.96 12.96 -16.04
C GLU A 162 -28.23 12.75 -15.17
N GLY A 163 -28.05 12.49 -13.86
CA GLY A 163 -29.13 12.30 -12.87
C GLY A 163 -29.52 13.54 -12.08
#